data_AF-A0A7W1Z5U5-F1
#
_entry.id   AF-A0A7W1Z5U5-F1
#
_cell.length_a   1.000
_cell.length_b   1.000
_cell.length_c   1.000
_cell.angle_alpha   90.00
_cell.angle_beta   90.00
_cell.angle_gamma   90.00
#
_symmetry.space_group_name_H-M   'P 1'
#
loop_
_entity.id
_entity.type
_entity.pdbx_description
1 polymer ?
#
loop_
_entity_poly.entity_id
_entity_poly.type
_entity_poly.pdbx_seq_one_letter_code
_entity_poly.pdbx_strand_id
1 'polypeptide(L)'
;MEPSATTPKRKPQKIRYHDAEWARVVAHARECGKPPATYVRDVSLGAVPKARRNRTENQLILELGRIGNNLNQLARLAHSRGELPAQEQLEAALGEVLAAVRRIG
;
A
#
# COMPACT_ATOMS: atom_id res chain seq x y z
N MET A 1 12.20 36.59 -19.89
CA MET A 1 11.04 35.84 -20.40
C MET A 1 11.56 34.47 -20.81
N GLU A 2 11.54 33.50 -19.90
CA GLU A 2 12.00 32.14 -20.22
C GLU A 2 10.96 31.42 -21.09
N PRO A 3 11.36 30.71 -22.15
CA PRO A 3 10.44 29.93 -22.95
C PRO A 3 9.95 28.72 -22.15
N SER A 4 8.63 28.63 -21.98
CA SER A 4 7.95 27.52 -21.32
C SER A 4 8.22 26.20 -22.06
N ALA A 5 8.90 25.26 -21.41
CA ALA A 5 9.20 23.95 -21.96
C ALA A 5 7.91 23.15 -22.22
N THR A 6 7.58 22.96 -23.49
CA THR A 6 6.40 22.19 -23.90
C THR A 6 6.61 20.71 -23.55
N THR A 7 5.70 20.12 -22.77
CA THR A 7 5.78 18.69 -22.41
C THR A 7 5.75 17.82 -23.67
N PRO A 8 6.68 16.86 -23.85
CA PRO A 8 6.73 16.04 -25.05
C PRO A 8 5.45 15.19 -25.19
N LYS A 9 4.80 15.28 -26.35
CA LYS A 9 3.60 14.50 -26.67
C LYS A 9 3.98 13.03 -26.90
N ARG A 10 3.19 12.11 -26.34
CA ARG A 10 3.36 10.66 -26.54
C ARG A 10 2.82 10.26 -27.92
N LYS A 11 3.57 9.43 -28.66
CA LYS A 11 3.14 8.85 -29.95
C LYS A 11 2.57 7.44 -29.72
N PRO A 12 1.42 7.08 -30.34
CA PRO A 12 0.88 5.73 -30.25
C PRO A 12 1.77 4.75 -31.02
N GLN A 13 1.94 3.54 -30.48
CA GLN A 13 2.64 2.43 -31.13
C GLN A 13 1.70 1.23 -31.25
N LYS A 14 1.73 0.54 -32.39
CA LYS A 14 0.90 -0.64 -32.64
C LYS A 14 1.70 -1.91 -32.34
N ILE A 15 1.23 -2.69 -31.38
CA ILE A 15 1.74 -4.02 -31.05
C ILE A 15 0.60 -5.01 -31.27
N ARG A 16 0.88 -6.13 -31.93
CA ARG A 16 -0.11 -7.19 -32.16
C ARG A 16 0.00 -8.23 -31.05
N TYR A 17 -1.16 -8.69 -30.59
CA TYR A 17 -1.29 -9.77 -29.62
C TYR A 17 -2.30 -10.77 -30.17
N HIS A 18 -2.07 -12.05 -29.90
CA HIS A 18 -3.12 -13.05 -29.91
C HIS A 18 -4.02 -12.89 -28.68
N ASP A 19 -5.24 -13.40 -28.73
CA ASP A 19 -6.22 -13.26 -27.65
C ASP A 19 -5.69 -13.78 -26.31
N ALA A 20 -4.99 -14.91 -26.32
CA ALA A 20 -4.37 -15.48 -25.11
C ALA A 20 -3.26 -14.59 -24.54
N GLU A 21 -2.46 -13.95 -25.40
CA GLU A 21 -1.41 -13.03 -24.97
C GLU A 21 -2.02 -11.77 -24.36
N TRP A 22 -3.07 -11.23 -25.00
CA TRP A 22 -3.77 -10.06 -24.50
C TRP A 22 -4.48 -10.33 -23.17
N ALA A 23 -5.12 -11.50 -23.02
CA ALA A 23 -5.72 -11.92 -21.76
C ALA A 23 -4.70 -11.96 -20.61
N ARG A 24 -3.48 -12.48 -20.88
CA ARG A 24 -2.38 -12.44 -19.89
C ARG A 24 -2.00 -11.00 -19.55
N VAL A 25 -1.84 -10.12 -20.53
CA VAL A 25 -1.52 -8.70 -20.29
C VAL A 25 -2.58 -8.03 -19.40
N VAL A 26 -3.86 -8.27 -19.68
CA VAL A 26 -4.98 -7.71 -18.90
C VAL A 26 -4.95 -8.24 -17.46
N ALA A 27 -4.69 -9.53 -17.26
CA ALA A 27 -4.59 -10.12 -15.93
C ALA A 27 -3.47 -9.47 -15.10
N HIS A 28 -2.25 -9.39 -15.63
CA HIS A 28 -1.12 -8.77 -14.92
C HIS A 28 -1.33 -7.28 -14.68
N ALA A 29 -1.91 -6.57 -15.64
CA ALA A 29 -2.25 -5.16 -15.49
C ALA A 29 -3.27 -4.96 -14.35
N ARG A 30 -4.26 -5.84 -14.24
CA ARG A 30 -5.26 -5.84 -13.16
C ARG A 30 -4.61 -6.10 -11.80
N GLU A 31 -3.72 -7.09 -11.71
CA GLU A 31 -2.96 -7.39 -10.49
C GLU A 31 -2.11 -6.19 -10.06
N CYS A 32 -1.51 -5.46 -11.00
CA CYS A 32 -0.76 -4.24 -10.73
C CYS A 32 -1.65 -3.00 -10.52
N GLY A 33 -2.97 -3.11 -10.70
CA GLY A 33 -3.90 -1.99 -10.57
C GLY A 33 -3.74 -0.90 -11.63
N LYS A 34 -3.26 -1.25 -12.83
CA LYS A 34 -2.96 -0.31 -13.92
C LYS A 34 -3.81 -0.61 -15.16
N PRO A 35 -4.08 0.38 -16.02
CA PRO A 35 -4.58 0.13 -17.37
C PRO A 35 -3.57 -0.71 -18.18
N PRO A 36 -4.02 -1.63 -19.06
CA PRO A 36 -3.13 -2.49 -19.84
C PRO A 36 -2.04 -1.74 -20.62
N ALA A 37 -2.37 -0.62 -21.26
CA ALA A 37 -1.40 0.19 -22.01
C ALA A 37 -0.31 0.80 -21.11
N THR A 38 -0.67 1.23 -19.89
CA THR A 38 0.28 1.75 -18.91
C THR A 38 1.16 0.61 -18.39
N TYR A 39 0.57 -0.54 -18.07
CA TYR A 39 1.31 -1.73 -17.66
C TYR A 39 2.35 -2.15 -18.70
N VAL A 40 1.93 -2.33 -19.97
CA VAL A 40 2.84 -2.71 -21.07
C VAL A 40 3.98 -1.71 -21.20
N ARG A 41 3.68 -0.40 -21.21
CA ARG A 41 4.70 0.63 -21.31
C ARG A 41 5.72 0.54 -20.17
N ASP A 42 5.24 0.47 -18.94
CA ASP A 42 6.11 0.47 -17.76
C ASP A 42 7.06 -0.74 -17.80
N VAL A 43 6.52 -1.93 -18.09
CA VAL A 43 7.32 -3.17 -18.20
C VAL A 43 8.29 -3.11 -19.37
N SER A 44 7.86 -2.61 -20.54
CA SER A 44 8.75 -2.41 -21.70
C SER A 44 9.89 -1.42 -21.44
N LEU A 45 9.73 -0.51 -20.48
CA LEU A 45 10.76 0.43 -20.04
C LEU A 45 11.58 -0.09 -18.84
N GLY A 46 11.41 -1.36 -18.46
CA GLY A 46 12.19 -2.02 -17.42
C GLY A 46 11.62 -1.91 -16.00
N ALA A 47 10.41 -1.39 -15.82
CA ALA A 47 9.76 -1.40 -14.51
C ALA A 47 9.41 -2.84 -14.12
N VAL A 48 9.75 -3.24 -12.90
CA VAL A 48 9.33 -4.53 -12.34
C VAL A 48 7.87 -4.40 -11.86
N PRO A 49 6.92 -5.19 -12.42
CA PRO A 49 5.54 -5.25 -11.94
C PRO A 49 5.49 -5.50 -10.44
N LYS A 50 4.75 -4.65 -9.71
CA LYS A 50 4.43 -4.90 -8.31
C LYS A 50 2.92 -5.06 -8.23
N ALA A 51 2.49 -6.18 -7.63
CA ALA A 51 1.09 -6.37 -7.31
C ALA A 51 0.58 -5.17 -6.51
N ARG A 52 -0.59 -4.67 -6.88
CA ARG A 52 -1.28 -3.64 -6.12
C ARG A 52 -1.58 -4.26 -4.76
N ARG A 53 -1.02 -3.66 -3.70
CA ARG A 53 -1.43 -4.00 -2.33
C ARG A 53 -2.94 -3.88 -2.26
N ASN A 54 -3.59 -4.98 -1.89
CA ASN A 54 -5.04 -4.98 -1.83
C ASN A 54 -5.50 -4.02 -0.72
N ARG A 55 -6.75 -3.51 -0.80
CA ARG A 55 -7.25 -2.51 0.16
C ARG A 55 -7.18 -3.05 1.59
N THR A 56 -7.36 -4.36 1.75
CA THR A 56 -7.26 -5.10 3.01
C THR A 56 -5.85 -5.05 3.60
N GLU A 57 -4.81 -5.36 2.85
CA GLU A 57 -3.40 -5.29 3.26
C GLU A 57 -3.01 -3.88 3.71
N ASN A 58 -3.45 -2.87 2.96
CA ASN A 58 -3.21 -1.48 3.35
C ASN A 58 -3.94 -1.12 4.65
N GLN A 59 -5.18 -1.59 4.83
CA GLN A 59 -5.92 -1.40 6.07
C GLN A 59 -5.20 -2.09 7.24
N LEU A 60 -4.75 -3.34 7.06
CA LEU A 60 -3.98 -4.09 8.06
C LEU A 60 -2.70 -3.38 8.48
N ILE A 61 -1.93 -2.84 7.52
CA ILE A 61 -0.73 -2.05 7.82
C ILE A 61 -1.06 -0.81 8.66
N LEU A 62 -2.16 -0.12 8.32
CA LEU A 62 -2.60 1.06 9.08
C LEU A 62 -3.03 0.70 10.49
N GLU A 63 -3.75 -0.41 10.68
CA GLU A 63 -4.16 -0.87 12.00
C GLU A 63 -2.97 -1.29 12.86
N LEU A 64 -2.00 -2.01 12.28
CA LEU A 64 -0.76 -2.35 12.97
C LEU A 64 0.01 -1.10 13.38
N GLY A 65 0.03 -0.07 12.53
CA GLY A 65 0.62 1.24 12.86
C GLY A 65 -0.07 1.94 14.04
N ARG A 66 -1.41 1.84 14.14
CA ARG A 66 -2.17 2.39 15.27
C ARG A 66 -1.83 1.67 16.57
N ILE A 67 -1.77 0.34 16.55
CA ILE A 67 -1.37 -0.47 17.70
C ILE A 67 0.03 -0.10 18.17
N GLY A 68 0.99 -0.04 17.24
CA GLY A 68 2.38 0.34 17.56
C GLY A 68 2.47 1.75 18.17
N ASN A 69 1.68 2.70 17.67
CA ASN A 69 1.62 4.05 18.24
C ASN A 69 1.06 4.06 19.67
N ASN A 70 0.02 3.28 19.95
CA ASN A 70 -0.57 3.16 21.29
C ASN A 70 0.48 2.59 22.28
N LEU A 71 1.12 1.47 21.92
CA LEU A 71 2.21 0.87 22.70
C LEU A 71 3.36 1.85 22.95
N ASN A 72 3.75 2.63 21.94
CA ASN A 72 4.83 3.60 22.07
C ASN A 72 4.45 4.82 22.94
N GLN A 73 3.16 5.14 23.09
CA GLN A 73 2.69 6.14 24.04
C GLN A 73 2.77 5.61 25.48
N LEU A 74 2.30 4.38 25.71
CA LEU A 74 2.38 3.71 27.01
C LEU A 74 3.83 3.55 27.49
N ALA A 75 4.73 3.15 26.59
CA ALA A 75 6.16 3.03 26.90
C ALA A 75 6.80 4.38 27.28
N ARG A 76 6.46 5.45 26.56
CA ARG A 76 6.92 6.81 26.90
C ARG A 76 6.36 7.31 28.22
N LEU A 77 5.09 6.99 28.52
CA LEU A 77 4.47 7.36 29.79
C LEU A 77 5.20 6.65 30.95
N ALA A 78 5.48 5.35 30.79
CA ALA A 78 6.24 4.57 31.75
C ALA A 78 7.66 5.13 31.98
N HIS A 79 8.35 5.44 30.88
CA HIS A 79 9.73 5.94 30.95
C HIS A 79 9.82 7.36 31.52
N SER A 80 8.87 8.24 31.19
CA SER A 80 8.89 9.64 31.62
C SER A 80 8.46 9.85 33.07
N ARG A 81 7.60 8.98 33.60
CA ARG A 81 7.09 9.09 34.99
C ARG A 81 7.74 8.12 35.96
N GLY A 82 8.47 7.11 35.47
CA GLY A 82 8.99 6.02 36.30
C GLY A 82 7.89 5.11 36.87
N GLU A 83 6.66 5.26 36.40
CA GLU A 83 5.47 4.57 36.87
C GLU A 83 4.80 3.86 35.69
N LEU A 84 4.39 2.61 35.88
CA LEU A 84 3.66 1.88 34.84
C LEU A 84 2.33 2.59 34.51
N PRO A 85 1.88 2.55 33.24
CA PRO A 85 0.58 3.08 32.87
C PRO A 85 -0.54 2.40 33.64
N ALA A 86 -1.63 3.13 33.89
CA ALA A 86 -2.77 2.61 34.63
C ALA A 86 -3.35 1.36 33.95
N GLN A 87 -3.81 0.39 34.75
CA GLN A 87 -4.34 -0.90 34.26
C GLN A 87 -5.41 -0.72 33.17
N GLU A 88 -6.31 0.25 33.33
CA GLU A 88 -7.33 0.60 32.31
C GLU A 88 -6.74 1.00 30.96
N GLN A 89 -5.62 1.72 30.94
CA GLN A 89 -4.95 2.14 29.70
C GLN A 89 -4.33 0.95 28.98
N LEU A 90 -3.78 0.01 29.76
CA LEU A 90 -3.21 -1.23 29.24
C LEU A 90 -4.30 -2.17 28.70
N GLU A 91 -5.41 -2.30 29.42
CA GLU A 91 -6.57 -3.09 29.00
C GLU A 91 -7.22 -2.52 27.73
N ALA A 92 -7.33 -1.19 27.63
CA ALA A 92 -7.83 -0.53 26.42
C ALA A 92 -6.93 -0.81 25.20
N ALA A 93 -5.62 -0.64 25.35
CA ALA A 93 -4.66 -0.93 24.28
C ALA A 93 -4.68 -2.41 23.87
N LEU A 94 -4.77 -3.32 24.84
CA LEU A 94 -4.91 -4.76 24.59
C LEU A 94 -6.22 -5.08 23.86
N GLY A 95 -7.32 -4.42 24.23
CA GLY A 95 -8.61 -4.54 23.57
C GLY A 95 -8.55 -4.13 22.09
N GLU A 96 -7.89 -3.00 21.77
CA GLU A 96 -7.67 -2.55 20.40
C GLU A 96 -6.87 -3.57 19.59
N VAL A 97 -5.81 -4.13 20.17
CA VAL A 97 -4.98 -5.17 19.54
C VAL A 97 -5.80 -6.43 19.26
N LEU A 98 -6.52 -6.93 20.26
CA LEU A 98 -7.32 -8.15 20.11
C LEU A 98 -8.46 -7.97 19.09
N ALA A 99 -9.09 -6.80 19.06
CA ALA A 99 -10.12 -6.48 18.07
C ALA A 99 -9.56 -6.41 16.65
N ALA A 100 -8.32 -5.94 16.47
CA ALA A 100 -7.64 -5.98 15.18
C ALA A 100 -7.30 -7.42 14.77
N VAL A 101 -6.74 -8.23 15.67
CA VAL A 101 -6.39 -9.63 15.41
C VAL A 101 -7.62 -10.47 15.02
N ARG A 102 -8.76 -10.30 15.69
CA ARG A 102 -10.02 -10.99 15.36
C ARG A 102 -10.63 -10.61 14.01
N ARG A 103 -10.19 -9.51 13.40
CA ARG A 103 -10.63 -9.11 12.05
C ARG A 103 -9.73 -9.70 10.96
N ILE A 104 -8.65 -10.38 11.34
CA ILE A 104 -7.67 -11.01 10.45
C ILE A 104 -7.89 -12.52 10.34
N GLY A 105 -8.25 -13.17 11.45
CA GLY A 105 -8.57 -14.61 11.52
C GLY A 105 -10.06 -14.87 11.47
#